data_AF-A0A9E5EYS6-F1
#
_entry.id   AF-A0A9E5EYS6-F1
#
_cell.length_a   1.000
_cell.length_b   1.000
_cell.length_c   1.000
_cell.angle_alpha   90.00
_cell.angle_beta   90.00
_cell.angle_gamma   90.00
#
_symmetry.space_group_name_H-M   'P 1'
#
loop_
_entity.id
_entity.type
_entity.pdbx_description
1 polymer ?
#
loop_
_entity_poly.entity_id
_entity_poly.type
_entity_poly.pdbx_seq_one_letter_code
_entity_poly.pdbx_strand_id
1 'polypeptide(L)'
;MRIKKYRNNEYILAESIWVRNLCSEAKPLDINSLGGSDLNLFLWNECENMKVSGMNMDDLDRIDMENLVIFSDGYGWKERQKILASMPNKTVKTIGVNGSLAKWEMAGEKAEVKRTMTFYLVNNPYGECVGYLPRKHKYYPNLVASTKTNPRFVREYDGQPIFYSSSQDLNYSGVGQEGCMRLDDYRNPICAALSFAWRNRSRT
;
A
#
# COMPACT_ATOMS: atom_id res chain seq x y z
N MET A 1 18.79 -7.91 17.00
CA MET A 1 18.31 -7.57 15.64
C MET A 1 19.14 -8.36 14.63
N ARG A 2 18.53 -9.23 13.82
CA ARG A 2 19.25 -9.98 12.77
C ARG A 2 19.27 -9.12 11.51
N ILE A 3 20.46 -8.78 11.04
CA ILE A 3 20.67 -8.06 9.78
C ILE A 3 21.20 -9.06 8.75
N LYS A 4 20.50 -9.20 7.62
CA LYS A 4 20.96 -9.96 6.46
C LYS A 4 21.41 -8.97 5.39
N LYS A 5 22.66 -9.08 4.97
CA LYS A 5 23.15 -8.41 3.77
C LYS A 5 22.84 -9.29 2.58
N TYR A 6 22.23 -8.72 1.54
CA TYR A 6 22.05 -9.41 0.27
C TYR A 6 22.38 -8.44 -0.86
N ARG A 7 23.50 -8.74 -1.55
CA ARG A 7 24.17 -7.78 -2.44
C ARG A 7 24.42 -6.45 -1.68
N ASN A 8 23.97 -5.33 -2.24
CA ASN A 8 24.12 -4.00 -1.63
C ASN A 8 22.98 -3.64 -0.67
N ASN A 9 21.96 -4.49 -0.54
CA ASN A 9 20.82 -4.22 0.34
C ASN A 9 21.02 -4.82 1.73
N GLU A 10 20.51 -4.12 2.74
CA GLU A 10 20.43 -4.59 4.12
C GLU A 10 18.98 -4.87 4.47
N TYR A 11 18.72 -6.01 5.10
CA TYR A 11 17.39 -6.42 5.55
C TYR A 11 17.43 -6.70 7.05
N ILE A 12 16.39 -6.27 7.73
CA ILE A 12 16.14 -6.54 9.14
C ILE A 12 15.05 -7.61 9.20
N LEU A 13 15.29 -8.67 9.99
CA LEU A 13 14.23 -9.64 10.27
C LEU A 13 13.25 -9.04 11.28
N ALA A 14 12.03 -8.77 10.83
CA ALA A 14 10.91 -8.36 11.66
C ALA A 14 9.94 -9.54 11.76
N GLU A 15 9.88 -10.16 12.94
CA GLU A 15 9.18 -11.43 13.17
C GLU A 15 9.69 -12.55 12.24
N SER A 16 8.99 -12.80 11.14
CA SER A 16 9.27 -13.83 10.14
C SER A 16 9.53 -13.28 8.73
N ILE A 17 9.47 -11.95 8.55
CA ILE A 17 9.63 -11.29 7.26
C ILE A 17 10.92 -10.47 7.26
N TRP A 18 11.71 -10.60 6.20
CA TRP A 18 12.85 -9.74 5.97
C TRP A 18 12.36 -8.43 5.36
N VAL A 19 12.52 -7.31 6.07
CA VAL A 19 12.16 -5.98 5.61
C VAL A 19 13.44 -5.18 5.38
N ARG A 20 13.55 -4.49 4.25
CA ARG A 20 14.74 -3.70 3.94
C ARG A 20 14.92 -2.53 4.88
N ASN A 21 16.19 -2.23 5.15
CA ASN A 21 16.62 -0.95 5.69
C ASN A 21 16.36 0.13 4.64
N LEU A 22 15.26 0.88 4.81
CA LEU A 22 14.87 1.96 3.90
C LEU A 22 15.87 3.13 3.86
N CYS A 23 16.79 3.20 4.84
CA CYS A 23 17.89 4.17 4.87
C CYS A 23 19.08 3.77 3.98
N SER A 24 19.07 2.57 3.37
CA SER A 24 20.12 2.12 2.46
C SER A 24 20.02 2.79 1.09
N GLU A 25 21.15 3.29 0.56
CA GLU A 25 21.24 3.91 -0.76
C GLU A 25 21.14 2.93 -1.94
N ALA A 26 21.19 1.62 -1.67
CA ALA A 26 21.14 0.62 -2.72
C ALA A 26 19.80 0.67 -3.51
N LYS A 27 19.79 0.09 -4.72
CA LYS A 27 18.53 -0.08 -5.45
C LYS A 27 17.72 -1.21 -4.78
N PRO A 28 16.41 -1.00 -4.51
CA PRO A 28 15.57 -2.05 -3.94
C PRO A 28 15.56 -3.25 -4.89
N LEU A 29 15.78 -4.44 -4.32
CA LEU A 29 15.69 -5.72 -5.00
C LEU A 29 14.90 -6.63 -4.06
N ASP A 30 13.78 -7.16 -4.53
CA ASP A 30 13.02 -8.11 -3.73
C ASP A 30 13.80 -9.43 -3.63
N ILE A 31 14.05 -9.87 -2.40
CA ILE A 31 14.72 -11.14 -2.11
C ILE A 31 13.72 -12.29 -1.99
N ASN A 32 12.43 -11.98 -1.91
CA ASN A 32 11.36 -12.94 -1.94
C ASN A 32 11.10 -13.25 -3.41
N SER A 33 11.69 -14.35 -3.90
CA SER A 33 11.52 -14.76 -5.29
C SER A 33 10.03 -14.89 -5.63
N LEU A 34 9.62 -14.27 -6.74
CA LEU A 34 8.39 -14.58 -7.46
C LEU A 34 8.61 -15.90 -8.21
N GLY A 35 8.85 -16.98 -7.45
CA GLY A 35 9.04 -18.31 -8.00
C GLY A 35 7.70 -19.02 -8.13
N GLY A 36 7.30 -19.39 -9.35
CA GLY A 36 6.28 -20.43 -9.59
C GLY A 36 5.04 -20.02 -10.40
N SER A 37 3.89 -20.57 -10.00
CA SER A 37 2.60 -20.58 -10.73
C SER A 37 1.93 -19.22 -10.93
N ASP A 38 2.24 -18.25 -10.07
CA ASP A 38 1.47 -17.00 -9.98
C ASP A 38 1.99 -15.91 -10.91
N LEU A 39 3.08 -16.16 -11.64
CA LEU A 39 3.66 -15.21 -12.57
C LEU A 39 2.64 -14.73 -13.62
N ASN A 40 1.87 -15.67 -14.20
CA ASN A 40 0.84 -15.35 -15.18
C ASN A 40 -0.28 -14.50 -14.58
N LEU A 41 -0.63 -14.73 -13.32
CA LEU A 41 -1.60 -13.91 -12.60
C LEU A 41 -1.08 -12.48 -12.44
N PHE A 42 0.17 -12.31 -12.03
CA PHE A 42 0.75 -10.97 -11.86
C PHE A 42 0.86 -10.21 -13.17
N LEU A 43 1.32 -10.87 -14.24
CA LEU A 43 1.36 -10.30 -15.59
C LEU A 43 -0.02 -9.87 -16.06
N TRP A 44 -1.03 -10.72 -15.90
CA TRP A 44 -2.40 -10.40 -16.27
C TRP A 44 -2.93 -9.22 -15.46
N ASN A 45 -2.69 -9.19 -14.14
CA ASN A 45 -3.10 -8.08 -13.28
C ASN A 45 -2.47 -6.75 -13.72
N GLU A 46 -1.18 -6.75 -14.01
CA GLU A 46 -0.48 -5.54 -14.47
C GLU A 46 -1.05 -5.04 -15.81
N CYS A 47 -1.24 -5.93 -16.79
CA CYS A 47 -1.83 -5.59 -18.08
C CYS A 47 -3.25 -5.03 -17.96
N GLU A 48 -4.06 -5.57 -17.04
CA GLU A 48 -5.43 -5.08 -16.81
C GLU A 48 -5.45 -3.74 -16.10
N ASN A 49 -4.59 -3.54 -15.10
CA ASN A 49 -4.53 -2.28 -14.35
C ASN A 49 -3.97 -1.13 -15.20
N MET A 50 -3.12 -1.39 -16.19
CA MET A 50 -2.68 -0.38 -17.18
C MET A 50 -3.83 0.22 -17.99
N LYS A 51 -4.98 -0.46 -18.09
CA LYS A 51 -6.17 0.02 -18.80
C LYS A 51 -7.04 0.93 -17.94
N VAL A 52 -6.80 0.96 -16.62
CA VAL A 52 -7.57 1.79 -15.67
C VAL A 52 -6.97 3.18 -15.64
N SER A 53 -7.80 4.21 -15.82
CA SER A 53 -7.39 5.60 -15.62
C SER A 53 -6.96 5.81 -14.16
N GLY A 54 -5.71 6.21 -13.98
CA GLY A 54 -5.10 6.45 -12.67
C GLY A 54 -3.97 7.46 -12.79
N MET A 55 -3.46 7.90 -11.64
CA MET A 55 -2.21 8.65 -11.58
C MET A 55 -1.06 7.68 -11.37
N ASN A 56 0.09 7.94 -12.00
CA ASN A 56 1.31 7.30 -11.53
C ASN A 56 1.78 8.00 -10.25
N MET A 57 2.44 7.25 -9.37
CA MET A 57 2.96 7.83 -8.14
C MET A 57 3.95 8.97 -8.38
N ASP A 58 4.68 8.98 -9.50
CA ASP A 58 5.62 10.07 -9.85
C ASP A 58 4.92 11.36 -10.29
N ASP A 59 3.63 11.27 -10.66
CA ASP A 59 2.82 12.43 -11.03
C ASP A 59 2.26 13.16 -9.79
N LEU A 60 2.43 12.58 -8.60
CA LEU A 60 2.00 13.21 -7.36
C LEU A 60 2.97 14.33 -6.97
N ASP A 61 2.42 15.52 -6.76
CA ASP A 61 3.10 16.57 -5.99
C ASP A 61 3.58 15.99 -4.65
N ARG A 62 4.70 16.49 -4.12
CA ARG A 62 5.28 16.01 -2.85
C ARG A 62 4.20 15.97 -1.76
N ILE A 63 3.77 14.77 -1.39
CA ILE A 63 2.81 14.57 -0.29
C ILE A 63 3.58 14.63 1.01
N ASP A 64 3.35 15.63 1.84
CA ASP A 64 3.98 15.67 3.16
C ASP A 64 3.44 14.54 4.08
N MET A 65 4.35 13.61 4.41
CA MET A 65 4.11 12.42 5.24
C MET A 65 4.90 12.46 6.55
N GLU A 66 5.21 13.64 7.09
CA GLU A 66 5.99 13.78 8.33
C GLU A 66 5.31 13.08 9.53
N ASN A 67 4.02 13.30 9.73
CA ASN A 67 3.24 12.68 10.80
C ASN A 67 2.21 11.73 10.22
N LEU A 68 2.41 10.43 10.43
CA LEU A 68 1.61 9.38 9.80
C LEU A 68 1.25 8.26 10.78
N VAL A 69 0.04 7.73 10.63
CA VAL A 69 -0.38 6.48 11.26
C VAL A 69 -0.76 5.47 10.18
N ILE A 70 -0.13 4.30 10.21
CA ILE A 70 -0.48 3.14 9.39
C ILE A 70 -1.26 2.17 10.26
N PHE A 71 -2.39 1.66 9.76
CA PHE A 71 -3.23 0.74 10.52
C PHE A 71 -3.89 -0.31 9.63
N SER A 72 -4.29 -1.41 10.26
CA SER A 72 -5.03 -2.51 9.65
C SER A 72 -6.20 -2.94 10.55
N ASP A 73 -7.02 -3.86 10.09
CA ASP A 73 -8.24 -4.33 10.76
C ASP A 73 -8.04 -5.47 11.76
N GLY A 74 -6.94 -5.40 12.52
CA GLY A 74 -6.56 -6.40 13.51
C GLY A 74 -7.51 -6.51 14.71
N TYR A 75 -7.09 -7.26 15.72
CA TYR A 75 -7.90 -7.53 16.91
C TYR A 75 -8.41 -6.24 17.59
N GLY A 76 -9.71 -6.20 17.89
CA GLY A 76 -10.35 -5.05 18.54
C GLY A 76 -10.47 -3.80 17.66
N TRP A 77 -10.34 -3.92 16.34
CA TRP A 77 -10.36 -2.78 15.41
C TRP A 77 -11.55 -1.83 15.62
N LYS A 78 -12.74 -2.37 15.86
CA LYS A 78 -13.98 -1.59 16.04
C LYS A 78 -13.84 -0.48 17.08
N GLU A 79 -13.23 -0.78 18.23
CA GLU A 79 -13.02 0.21 19.29
C GLU A 79 -11.72 0.98 19.10
N ARG A 80 -10.65 0.32 18.65
CA ARG A 80 -9.33 0.95 18.49
C ARG A 80 -9.30 2.03 17.43
N GLN A 81 -10.09 1.89 16.36
CA GLN A 81 -10.14 2.90 15.29
C GLN A 81 -10.55 4.27 15.84
N LYS A 82 -11.36 4.33 16.91
CA LYS A 82 -11.86 5.58 17.52
C LYS A 82 -10.72 6.45 18.07
N ILE A 83 -9.57 5.87 18.42
CA ILE A 83 -8.38 6.62 18.86
C ILE A 83 -7.92 7.57 17.76
N LEU A 84 -8.06 7.18 16.48
CA LEU A 84 -7.66 7.99 15.34
C LEU A 84 -8.48 9.29 15.21
N ALA A 85 -9.69 9.34 15.78
CA ALA A 85 -10.56 10.51 15.74
C ALA A 85 -10.03 11.65 16.62
N SER A 86 -9.24 11.35 17.67
CA SER A 86 -8.58 12.37 18.49
C SER A 86 -7.35 13.01 17.82
N MET A 87 -6.87 12.42 16.72
CA MET A 87 -5.69 12.92 16.02
C MET A 87 -6.05 14.04 15.05
N PRO A 88 -5.26 15.13 14.96
CA PRO A 88 -5.60 16.25 14.07
C PRO A 88 -5.58 15.86 12.59
N ASN A 89 -6.71 16.02 11.89
CA ASN A 89 -6.85 15.69 10.46
C ASN A 89 -5.86 16.42 9.55
N LYS A 90 -5.47 17.65 9.92
CA LYS A 90 -4.61 18.50 9.08
C LYS A 90 -3.16 18.06 9.11
N THR A 91 -2.67 17.65 10.28
CA THR A 91 -1.24 17.36 10.50
C THR A 91 -0.93 15.86 10.50
N VAL A 92 -1.86 15.00 10.95
CA VAL A 92 -1.62 13.55 11.00
C VAL A 92 -2.29 12.86 9.81
N LYS A 93 -1.49 12.33 8.90
CA LYS A 93 -1.96 11.48 7.79
C LYS A 93 -2.26 10.07 8.28
N THR A 94 -3.08 9.38 7.52
CA THR A 94 -3.59 8.04 7.85
C THR A 94 -3.55 7.14 6.63
N ILE A 95 -2.92 5.97 6.76
CA ILE A 95 -2.94 4.92 5.74
C ILE A 95 -3.63 3.69 6.32
N GLY A 96 -4.80 3.35 5.77
CA GLY A 96 -5.45 2.08 6.05
C GLY A 96 -4.99 0.99 5.08
N VAL A 97 -4.89 -0.24 5.57
CA VAL A 97 -4.58 -1.44 4.76
C VAL A 97 -5.47 -2.63 5.12
N ASN A 98 -5.53 -3.64 4.24
CA ASN A 98 -6.36 -4.84 4.38
C ASN A 98 -7.85 -4.49 4.59
N GLY A 99 -8.57 -5.20 5.46
CA GLY A 99 -9.99 -4.97 5.69
C GLY A 99 -10.33 -3.67 6.42
N SER A 100 -9.37 -2.76 6.65
CA SER A 100 -9.59 -1.51 7.38
C SER A 100 -10.59 -0.60 6.68
N LEU A 101 -10.62 -0.61 5.34
CA LEU A 101 -11.58 0.16 4.56
C LEU A 101 -13.00 -0.38 4.73
N ALA A 102 -13.20 -1.68 4.51
CA ALA A 102 -14.52 -2.31 4.67
C ALA A 102 -15.10 -2.15 6.09
N LYS A 103 -14.23 -2.05 7.10
CA LYS A 103 -14.59 -1.92 8.52
C LYS A 103 -14.46 -0.48 9.04
N TRP A 104 -14.40 0.52 8.16
CA TRP A 104 -14.27 1.92 8.57
C TRP A 104 -15.61 2.48 9.05
N GLU A 105 -15.81 2.53 10.37
CA GLU A 105 -17.09 2.98 10.97
C GLU A 105 -17.12 4.49 11.24
N MET A 106 -16.02 5.19 10.94
CA MET A 106 -15.85 6.63 11.22
C MET A 106 -16.14 7.53 10.01
N ALA A 107 -16.78 6.99 8.97
CA ALA A 107 -17.23 7.73 7.80
C ALA A 107 -18.76 7.77 7.68
N GLY A 108 -19.25 8.80 7.00
CA GLY A 108 -20.68 9.02 6.77
C GLY A 108 -21.38 9.80 7.88
N GLU A 109 -22.67 10.06 7.68
CA GLU A 109 -23.48 10.90 8.57
C GLU A 109 -23.77 10.23 9.91
N LYS A 110 -23.85 8.90 9.93
CA LYS A 110 -24.21 8.10 11.11
C LYS A 110 -23.01 7.71 11.99
N ALA A 111 -21.81 8.18 11.66
CA ALA A 111 -20.62 7.86 12.44
C ALA A 111 -20.63 8.59 13.80
N GLU A 112 -20.48 7.84 14.90
CA GLU A 112 -20.39 8.38 16.26
C GLU A 112 -19.21 9.36 16.42
N VAL A 113 -18.09 9.01 15.79
CA VAL A 113 -16.87 9.84 15.72
C VAL A 113 -16.39 9.87 14.27
N LYS A 114 -15.92 11.04 13.82
CA LYS A 114 -15.52 11.25 12.43
C LYS A 114 -14.01 11.33 12.30
N ARG A 115 -13.48 10.56 11.35
CA ARG A 115 -12.07 10.64 10.94
C ARG A 115 -11.97 10.31 9.45
N THR A 116 -11.17 11.07 8.73
CA THR A 116 -10.82 10.74 7.35
C THR A 116 -9.59 9.84 7.32
N MET A 117 -9.65 8.83 6.46
CA MET A 117 -8.50 8.10 5.98
C MET A 117 -7.85 8.94 4.85
N THR A 118 -6.53 9.17 4.91
CA THR A 118 -5.86 9.97 3.88
C THR A 118 -5.64 9.12 2.64
N PHE A 119 -5.09 7.93 2.84
CA PHE A 119 -4.89 6.94 1.79
C PHE A 119 -5.39 5.58 2.25
N TYR A 120 -5.88 4.79 1.31
CA TYR A 120 -6.03 3.36 1.49
C TYR A 120 -5.02 2.66 0.58
N LEU A 121 -4.26 1.72 1.12
CA LEU A 121 -3.24 1.00 0.38
C LEU A 121 -3.59 -0.49 0.27
N VAL A 122 -3.51 -1.01 -0.95
CA VAL A 122 -3.63 -2.44 -1.24
C VAL A 122 -2.57 -2.89 -2.24
N ASN A 123 -2.08 -4.11 -2.06
CA ASN A 123 -1.12 -4.74 -2.96
C ASN A 123 -1.41 -6.23 -3.18
N ASN A 124 -2.58 -6.70 -2.76
CA ASN A 124 -2.93 -8.11 -2.86
C ASN A 124 -3.37 -8.44 -4.31
N PRO A 125 -2.67 -9.36 -5.00
CA PRO A 125 -2.96 -9.73 -6.38
C PRO A 125 -4.17 -10.67 -6.54
N TYR A 126 -4.63 -11.27 -5.44
CA TYR A 126 -5.64 -12.33 -5.44
C TYR A 126 -7.05 -11.79 -5.17
N GLY A 127 -8.05 -12.62 -5.45
CA GLY A 127 -9.46 -12.21 -5.45
C GLY A 127 -10.03 -11.88 -4.06
N GLU A 128 -9.41 -12.34 -2.97
CA GLU A 128 -9.91 -12.06 -1.62
C GLU A 128 -9.89 -10.57 -1.26
N CYS A 129 -9.04 -9.77 -1.92
CA CYS A 129 -8.95 -8.34 -1.62
C CYS A 129 -10.21 -7.57 -2.01
N VAL A 130 -11.05 -8.11 -2.90
CA VAL A 130 -12.39 -7.57 -3.20
C VAL A 130 -13.25 -7.50 -1.93
N GLY A 131 -13.01 -8.39 -0.95
CA GLY A 131 -13.65 -8.34 0.36
C GLY A 131 -13.29 -7.11 1.19
N TYR A 132 -12.24 -6.36 0.82
CA TYR A 132 -11.83 -5.12 1.50
C TYR A 132 -12.63 -3.90 1.04
N LEU A 133 -13.42 -4.02 -0.03
CA LEU A 133 -14.30 -2.94 -0.48
C LEU A 133 -15.45 -2.72 0.51
N PRO A 134 -15.85 -1.47 0.75
CA PRO A 134 -16.87 -1.17 1.74
C PRO A 134 -18.26 -1.53 1.24
N ARG A 135 -18.98 -2.32 2.04
CA ARG A 135 -20.39 -2.67 1.78
C ARG A 135 -21.38 -1.81 2.57
N LYS A 136 -20.91 -1.16 3.64
CA LYS A 136 -21.73 -0.42 4.61
C LYS A 136 -21.66 1.10 4.43
N HIS A 137 -20.72 1.61 3.62
CA HIS A 137 -20.53 3.03 3.38
C HIS A 137 -19.99 3.28 1.96
N LYS A 138 -20.16 4.51 1.46
CA LYS A 138 -19.63 4.97 0.16
C LYS A 138 -18.41 5.88 0.28
N TYR A 139 -17.63 5.68 1.34
CA TYR A 139 -16.41 6.43 1.59
C TYR A 139 -15.20 5.72 0.98
N TYR A 140 -14.51 6.40 0.06
CA TYR A 140 -13.33 5.92 -0.65
C TYR A 140 -12.22 6.98 -0.60
N PRO A 141 -11.17 6.80 0.23
CA PRO A 141 -10.00 7.68 0.23
C PRO A 141 -9.17 7.51 -1.06
N ASN A 142 -8.09 8.27 -1.21
CA ASN A 142 -7.14 8.06 -2.30
C ASN A 142 -6.55 6.65 -2.23
N LEU A 143 -6.59 5.92 -3.34
CA LEU A 143 -6.14 4.53 -3.39
C LEU A 143 -4.68 4.50 -3.84
N VAL A 144 -3.80 3.91 -3.02
CA VAL A 144 -2.43 3.56 -3.41
C VAL A 144 -2.42 2.07 -3.74
N ALA A 145 -2.26 1.72 -5.01
CA ALA A 145 -2.34 0.34 -5.47
C ALA A 145 -1.06 -0.11 -6.16
N SER A 146 -0.62 -1.34 -5.87
CA SER A 146 0.40 -2.00 -6.71
C SER A 146 -0.18 -2.23 -8.11
N THR A 147 0.63 -2.10 -9.16
CA THR A 147 0.27 -2.53 -10.52
C THR A 147 -0.18 -4.00 -10.56
N LYS A 148 0.27 -4.82 -9.62
CA LYS A 148 -0.09 -6.23 -9.48
C LYS A 148 -1.38 -6.50 -8.71
N THR A 149 -2.02 -5.47 -8.13
CA THR A 149 -3.27 -5.63 -7.36
C THR A 149 -4.34 -6.29 -8.21
N ASN A 150 -5.23 -7.07 -7.60
CA ASN A 150 -6.33 -7.68 -8.32
C ASN A 150 -7.16 -6.62 -9.10
N PRO A 151 -7.28 -6.71 -10.44
CA PRO A 151 -7.93 -5.68 -11.25
C PRO A 151 -9.40 -5.49 -10.95
N ARG A 152 -10.08 -6.52 -10.43
CA ARG A 152 -11.47 -6.41 -10.03
C ARG A 152 -11.62 -5.46 -8.86
N PHE A 153 -10.74 -5.54 -7.86
CA PHE A 153 -10.73 -4.59 -6.74
C PHE A 153 -10.58 -3.15 -7.25
N VAL A 154 -9.59 -2.93 -8.13
CA VAL A 154 -9.26 -1.62 -8.66
C VAL A 154 -10.44 -1.02 -9.45
N ARG A 155 -11.10 -1.83 -10.30
CA ARG A 155 -12.26 -1.37 -11.08
C ARG A 155 -13.50 -1.09 -10.25
N GLU A 156 -13.71 -1.83 -9.17
CA GLU A 156 -14.85 -1.65 -8.25
C GLU A 156 -14.58 -0.55 -7.20
N TYR A 157 -13.38 0.03 -7.17
CA TYR A 157 -13.03 1.10 -6.25
C TYR A 157 -13.46 2.46 -6.81
N ASP A 158 -14.39 3.15 -6.14
CA ASP A 158 -14.95 4.42 -6.63
C ASP A 158 -14.02 5.64 -6.44
N GLY A 159 -12.93 5.50 -5.69
CA GLY A 159 -11.95 6.58 -5.49
C GLY A 159 -10.83 6.58 -6.53
N GLN A 160 -9.99 7.60 -6.49
CA GLN A 160 -8.91 7.78 -7.46
C GLN A 160 -7.72 6.82 -7.18
N PRO A 161 -7.35 5.92 -8.12
CA PRO A 161 -6.17 5.10 -7.99
C PRO A 161 -4.88 5.89 -8.30
N ILE A 162 -3.86 5.59 -7.51
CA ILE A 162 -2.46 5.99 -7.63
C ILE A 162 -1.66 4.70 -7.71
N PHE A 163 -1.07 4.43 -8.86
CA PHE A 163 -0.33 3.19 -9.07
C PHE A 163 1.15 3.33 -8.74
N TYR A 164 1.70 2.26 -8.17
CA TYR A 164 3.15 2.07 -8.02
C TYR A 164 3.56 0.69 -8.54
N SER A 165 4.79 0.59 -9.02
CA SER A 165 5.38 -0.70 -9.39
C SER A 165 6.03 -1.35 -8.17
N SER A 166 5.86 -2.66 -7.96
CA SER A 166 6.63 -3.36 -6.93
C SER A 166 8.13 -3.38 -7.29
N SER A 167 9.01 -3.51 -6.30
CA SER A 167 10.43 -3.73 -6.54
C SER A 167 10.67 -4.96 -7.41
N GLN A 168 11.69 -4.90 -8.27
CA GLN A 168 12.04 -6.03 -9.13
C GLN A 168 12.57 -7.17 -8.27
N ASP A 169 12.28 -8.39 -8.68
CA ASP A 169 13.01 -9.55 -8.17
C ASP A 169 14.05 -9.99 -9.22
N LEU A 170 14.78 -11.08 -8.96
CA LEU A 170 15.79 -11.57 -9.90
C LEU A 170 15.22 -12.14 -11.20
N ASN A 171 13.96 -12.57 -11.21
CA ASN A 171 13.38 -13.37 -12.28
C ASN A 171 12.29 -12.61 -13.05
N TYR A 172 11.92 -11.41 -12.59
CA TYR A 172 10.77 -10.67 -13.03
C TYR A 172 10.93 -9.16 -12.77
N SER A 173 10.87 -8.40 -13.85
CA SER A 173 10.97 -6.95 -13.84
C SER A 173 9.64 -6.21 -13.93
N GLY A 174 8.51 -6.93 -14.05
CA GLY A 174 7.21 -6.35 -14.42
C GLY A 174 7.08 -6.11 -15.93
N VAL A 175 5.84 -5.87 -16.36
CA VAL A 175 5.53 -5.26 -17.67
C VAL A 175 5.60 -3.72 -17.65
N GLY A 176 5.93 -3.14 -16.50
CA GLY A 176 5.75 -1.71 -16.18
C GLY A 176 6.46 -0.71 -17.10
N GLN A 177 5.75 0.40 -17.31
CA GLN A 177 6.20 1.63 -17.99
C GLN A 177 7.52 2.16 -17.41
N GLU A 178 8.41 2.63 -18.28
CA GLU A 178 9.54 3.46 -17.85
C GLU A 178 9.02 4.66 -17.05
N GLY A 179 9.59 4.87 -15.87
CA GLY A 179 9.29 6.04 -15.03
C GLY A 179 8.40 5.80 -13.83
N CYS A 180 7.68 4.67 -13.70
CA CYS A 180 6.81 4.42 -12.54
C CYS A 180 7.60 4.15 -11.24
N MET A 181 7.24 4.84 -10.16
CA MET A 181 7.88 4.74 -8.85
C MET A 181 7.80 3.31 -8.34
N ARG A 182 8.95 2.80 -7.91
CA ARG A 182 9.03 1.46 -7.33
C ARG A 182 8.92 1.49 -5.82
N LEU A 183 7.95 0.78 -5.24
CA LEU A 183 7.91 0.55 -3.80
C LEU A 183 8.39 -0.85 -3.46
N ASP A 184 9.07 -0.95 -2.33
CA ASP A 184 9.45 -2.23 -1.77
C ASP A 184 8.30 -2.70 -0.88
N ASP A 185 7.43 -3.53 -1.44
CA ASP A 185 6.13 -3.85 -0.87
C ASP A 185 6.10 -5.19 -0.12
N TYR A 186 7.12 -6.06 -0.30
CA TYR A 186 7.25 -7.36 0.36
C TYR A 186 6.02 -8.28 0.27
N ARG A 187 5.10 -8.01 -0.67
CA ARG A 187 3.74 -8.61 -0.66
C ARG A 187 3.02 -8.43 0.68
N ASN A 188 3.36 -7.37 1.41
CA ASN A 188 2.80 -7.01 2.69
C ASN A 188 2.39 -5.52 2.66
N PRO A 189 1.10 -5.21 2.77
CA PRO A 189 0.65 -3.84 2.59
C PRO A 189 1.12 -2.88 3.70
N ILE A 190 1.51 -3.38 4.88
CA ILE A 190 2.18 -2.56 5.90
C ILE A 190 3.57 -2.14 5.42
N CYS A 191 4.34 -3.07 4.83
CA CYS A 191 5.66 -2.76 4.30
C CYS A 191 5.57 -1.78 3.12
N ALA A 192 4.57 -1.99 2.24
CA ALA A 192 4.26 -1.06 1.17
C ALA A 192 3.92 0.35 1.70
N ALA A 193 3.10 0.45 2.75
CA ALA A 193 2.75 1.72 3.37
C ALA A 193 3.95 2.42 4.01
N LEU A 194 4.84 1.67 4.66
CA LEU A 194 6.10 2.21 5.19
C LEU A 194 7.02 2.71 4.08
N SER A 195 7.20 1.95 3.01
CA SER A 195 7.97 2.34 1.83
C SER A 195 7.39 3.59 1.16
N PHE A 196 6.06 3.66 1.03
CA PHE A 196 5.35 4.81 0.49
C PHE A 196 5.58 6.05 1.36
N ALA A 197 5.41 5.92 2.67
CA ALA A 197 5.61 7.00 3.63
C ALA A 197 7.04 7.52 3.63
N TRP A 198 8.02 6.61 3.66
CA TRP A 198 9.44 6.96 3.67
C TRP A 198 9.85 7.76 2.43
N ARG A 199 9.36 7.37 1.25
CA ARG A 199 9.65 8.09 0.01
C ARG A 199 9.01 9.47 -0.07
N ASN A 200 7.83 9.62 0.51
CA ASN A 200 7.08 10.87 0.53
C ASN A 200 7.40 11.73 1.76
N ARG A 201 8.28 11.27 2.65
CA ARG A 201 8.78 12.12 3.72
C ARG A 201 9.59 13.25 3.08
N SER A 202 9.22 14.49 3.38
CA SER A 202 9.97 15.69 3.02
C SER A 202 11.44 15.47 3.35
N ARG A 203 12.30 15.35 2.31
CA ARG A 203 13.75 15.46 2.48
C ARG A 203 14.02 16.95 2.71
N THR A 204 14.07 17.34 3.98
CA THR A 204 14.76 18.57 4.37
C THR A 204 16.24 18.46 4.09
#